data_AF-A0AAW8T099-F1
#
_entry.id   AF-A0AAW8T099-F1
#
_cell.length_a   1.000
_cell.length_b   1.000
_cell.length_c   1.000
_cell.angle_alpha   90.00
_cell.angle_beta   90.00
_cell.angle_gamma   90.00
#
_symmetry.space_group_name_H-M   'P 1'
#
loop_
_entity.id
_entity.type
_entity.pdbx_description
1 polymer ?
#
loop_
_entity_poly.entity_id
_entity_poly.type
_entity_poly.pdbx_seq_one_letter_code
_entity_poly.pdbx_strand_id
1 'polypeptide(L)'
;MDKRVLVLARKYMDEDDFHELYMYEDISKPKQIKDLDTDEVSLVFKSKGEDFVDELDDIEWYRIVPSNSHMANYVRKNERYDCTWDDDGELEDD
;
A
#
# COMPACT_ATOMS: atom_id res chain seq x y z
N MET A 1 -16.57 1.15 -13.14
CA MET A 1 -16.02 0.89 -11.79
C MET A 1 -14.65 1.53 -11.76
N ASP A 2 -14.43 2.46 -10.85
CA ASP A 2 -13.11 3.04 -10.64
C ASP A 2 -12.15 1.93 -10.23
N LYS A 3 -11.10 1.74 -11.03
CA LYS A 3 -10.03 0.78 -10.71
C LYS A 3 -9.29 1.33 -9.51
N ARG A 4 -9.22 0.55 -8.43
CA ARG A 4 -8.45 0.90 -7.22
C ARG A 4 -7.18 0.07 -7.17
N VAL A 5 -6.16 0.63 -6.54
CA VAL A 5 -4.88 -0.02 -6.26
C VAL A 5 -4.60 0.01 -4.77
N LEU A 6 -3.87 -0.99 -4.28
CA LEU A 6 -3.34 -1.00 -2.92
C LEU A 6 -1.89 -0.57 -3.03
N VAL A 7 -1.53 0.49 -2.33
CA VAL A 7 -0.14 0.89 -2.14
C VAL A 7 0.23 0.59 -0.69
N LEU A 8 1.38 -0.03 -0.46
CA LEU A 8 1.92 -0.24 0.88
C LEU A 8 3.38 0.19 0.94
N ALA A 9 3.77 0.70 2.10
CA ALA A 9 5.15 1.00 2.46
C ALA A 9 5.63 0.00 3.52
N ARG A 10 6.78 -0.63 3.30
CA ARG A 10 7.41 -1.51 4.30
C ARG A 10 8.07 -0.68 5.39
N LYS A 11 8.06 -1.17 6.63
CA LYS A 11 8.78 -0.52 7.76
C LYS A 11 10.28 -0.44 7.52
N TYR A 12 10.84 -1.45 6.87
CA TYR A 12 12.26 -1.48 6.54
C TYR A 12 12.57 -0.48 5.43
N MET A 13 13.51 0.43 5.73
CA MET A 13 14.05 1.38 4.76
C MET A 13 15.21 0.75 3.98
N ASP A 14 15.41 1.22 2.75
CA ASP A 14 16.57 0.84 1.93
C ASP A 14 17.86 1.57 2.38
N GLU A 15 18.98 1.34 1.67
CA GLU A 15 20.28 1.97 1.99
C GLU A 15 20.27 3.51 1.88
N ASP A 16 19.24 4.07 1.26
CA ASP A 16 19.06 5.51 1.03
C ASP A 16 18.01 6.12 2.00
N ASP A 17 17.62 5.40 3.06
CA ASP A 17 16.61 5.78 4.07
C ASP A 17 15.18 5.95 3.50
N PHE A 18 14.86 5.33 2.36
CA PHE A 18 13.50 5.35 1.80
C PHE A 18 12.73 4.07 2.10
N HIS A 19 11.43 4.20 2.42
CA HIS A 19 10.54 3.06 2.52
C HIS A 19 10.36 2.38 1.16
N GLU A 20 10.46 1.05 1.13
CA GLU A 20 10.14 0.29 -0.07
C GLU A 20 8.63 0.29 -0.31
N LEU A 21 8.21 0.81 -1.48
CA LEU A 21 6.82 0.93 -1.87
C LEU A 21 6.41 -0.21 -2.81
N TYR A 22 5.29 -0.86 -2.49
CA TYR A 22 4.69 -1.90 -3.32
C TYR A 22 3.31 -1.46 -3.77
N MET A 23 2.95 -1.82 -5.01
CA MET A 23 1.62 -1.55 -5.56
C MET A 23 0.98 -2.82 -6.13
N TYR A 24 -0.25 -3.08 -5.71
CA TYR A 24 -1.09 -4.15 -6.21
C TYR A 24 -2.28 -3.59 -6.99
N GLU A 25 -2.49 -4.12 -8.19
CA GLU A 25 -3.57 -3.72 -9.10
C GLU A 25 -4.67 -4.77 -9.16
N ASP A 26 -5.87 -4.36 -9.58
CA ASP A 26 -7.04 -5.26 -9.64
C ASP A 26 -7.34 -5.92 -8.30
N ILE A 27 -7.27 -5.10 -7.25
CA ILE A 27 -7.47 -5.53 -5.87
C ILE A 27 -8.94 -5.77 -5.55
N SER A 28 -9.21 -6.85 -4.83
CA SER A 28 -10.55 -7.16 -4.34
C SER A 28 -10.52 -7.79 -2.94
N LYS A 29 -11.63 -7.61 -2.21
CA LYS A 29 -11.85 -8.16 -0.86
C LYS A 29 -10.76 -7.81 0.17
N PRO A 30 -10.23 -6.56 0.22
CA PRO A 30 -9.26 -6.18 1.24
C PRO A 30 -9.92 -6.23 2.62
N LYS A 31 -9.24 -6.86 3.58
CA LYS A 31 -9.67 -6.95 4.98
C LYS A 31 -8.46 -7.13 5.89
N GLN A 32 -8.57 -6.67 7.13
CA GLN A 32 -7.65 -7.06 8.18
C GLN A 32 -8.19 -8.32 8.88
N ILE A 33 -7.29 -9.26 9.17
CA ILE A 33 -7.58 -10.44 9.98
C ILE A 33 -6.64 -10.43 11.17
N LYS A 34 -7.19 -10.68 12.36
CA LYS A 34 -6.42 -10.83 13.59
C LYS A 34 -6.31 -12.30 13.94
N ASP A 35 -5.09 -12.77 14.16
CA ASP A 35 -4.82 -14.07 14.77
C ASP A 35 -5.06 -13.98 16.28
N LEU A 36 -5.78 -14.94 16.84
CA LEU A 36 -6.15 -14.95 18.26
C LEU A 36 -5.10 -15.63 19.15
N ASP A 37 -4.24 -16.46 18.56
CA ASP A 37 -3.19 -17.18 19.27
C ASP A 37 -1.92 -16.34 19.38
N THR A 38 -1.57 -15.59 18.32
CA THR A 38 -0.38 -14.72 18.28
C THR A 38 -0.67 -13.24 18.52
N ASP A 39 -1.95 -12.82 18.49
CA ASP A 39 -2.40 -11.42 18.51
C ASP A 39 -2.00 -10.59 17.27
N GLU A 40 -1.34 -11.21 16.28
CA GLU A 40 -0.86 -10.57 15.05
C GLU A 40 -2.02 -10.16 14.14
N VAL A 41 -1.84 -9.08 13.38
CA VAL A 41 -2.83 -8.59 12.42
C VAL A 41 -2.23 -8.61 11.02
N SER A 42 -2.95 -9.19 10.06
CA SER A 42 -2.53 -9.25 8.66
C SER A 42 -3.55 -8.56 7.75
N LEU A 43 -3.05 -7.91 6.70
CA LEU A 43 -3.83 -7.44 5.57
C LEU A 43 -3.99 -8.59 4.56
N VAL A 44 -5.23 -8.96 4.27
CA VAL A 44 -5.57 -10.02 3.33
C VAL A 44 -6.36 -9.45 2.17
N PHE A 45 -5.94 -9.73 0.95
CA PHE A 45 -6.57 -9.23 -0.27
C PHE A 45 -6.33 -10.18 -1.45
N LYS A 46 -7.08 -9.98 -2.53
CA LYS A 46 -6.79 -10.58 -3.84
C LYS A 46 -6.23 -9.53 -4.78
N SER A 47 -5.24 -9.88 -5.59
CA SER A 47 -4.70 -9.04 -6.66
C SER A 47 -4.50 -9.89 -7.91
N LYS A 48 -5.03 -9.46 -9.06
CA LYS A 48 -4.97 -10.20 -10.34
C LYS A 48 -5.41 -11.68 -10.24
N GLY A 49 -6.32 -11.99 -9.32
CA GLY A 49 -6.85 -13.33 -9.08
C GLY A 49 -6.09 -14.17 -8.04
N GLU A 50 -4.92 -13.72 -7.60
CA GLU A 50 -4.09 -14.38 -6.58
C GLU A 50 -4.42 -13.84 -5.17
N ASP A 51 -4.34 -14.70 -4.17
CA ASP A 51 -4.55 -14.34 -2.75
C ASP A 51 -3.21 -13.91 -2.12
N PHE A 52 -3.23 -12.78 -1.43
CA PHE A 52 -2.08 -12.19 -0.73
C PHE A 52 -2.41 -12.01 0.75
N VAL A 53 -1.38 -12.18 1.58
CA VAL A 53 -1.40 -11.96 3.01
C VAL A 53 -0.11 -11.21 3.36
N ASP A 54 -0.24 -10.02 3.93
CA ASP A 54 0.87 -9.25 4.46
C ASP A 54 0.66 -8.97 5.94
N GLU A 55 1.67 -9.24 6.76
CA GLU A 55 1.64 -8.90 8.19
C GLU A 55 1.74 -7.39 8.37
N LEU A 56 0.82 -6.81 9.15
CA LEU A 56 0.83 -5.36 9.42
C LEU A 56 2.06 -4.93 10.24
N ASP A 57 2.70 -5.86 10.93
CA ASP A 57 3.92 -5.59 11.67
C ASP A 57 5.11 -5.27 10.75
N ASP A 58 5.07 -5.65 9.47
CA ASP A 58 6.06 -5.29 8.46
C ASP A 58 5.66 -4.10 7.60
N ILE A 59 4.45 -3.56 7.78
CA ILE A 59 3.89 -2.45 7.00
C ILE A 59 3.90 -1.18 7.85
N GLU A 60 4.53 -0.12 7.35
CA GLU A 60 4.48 1.20 8.00
C GLU A 60 3.11 1.84 7.78
N TRP A 61 2.66 1.85 6.52
CA TRP A 61 1.32 2.31 6.14
C TRP A 61 0.87 1.63 4.86
N TYR A 62 -0.45 1.60 4.65
CA TYR A 62 -1.05 1.17 3.39
C TYR A 62 -2.25 2.05 3.05
N ARG A 63 -2.50 2.26 1.75
CA ARG A 63 -3.64 3.04 1.25
C ARG A 63 -4.30 2.36 0.06
N ILE A 64 -5.62 2.45 -0.02
CA ILE A 64 -6.41 1.97 -1.15
C ILE A 64 -6.91 3.18 -1.91
N VAL A 65 -6.27 3.47 -3.04
CA VAL A 65 -6.44 4.72 -3.78
C VAL A 65 -6.93 4.45 -5.20
N PRO A 66 -7.53 5.45 -5.89
CA PRO A 66 -7.80 5.35 -7.31
C PRO A 66 -6.54 5.01 -8.11
N SER A 67 -6.66 4.16 -9.14
CA SER A 67 -5.51 3.72 -9.93
C SER A 67 -4.80 4.84 -10.68
N ASN A 68 -5.45 5.99 -10.81
CA ASN A 68 -4.96 7.19 -11.47
C ASN A 68 -4.59 8.30 -10.48
N SER A 69 -4.59 8.05 -9.16
CA SER A 69 -4.16 9.04 -8.17
C SER A 69 -2.69 9.39 -8.35
N HIS A 70 -2.28 10.53 -7.81
CA HIS A 70 -0.89 10.96 -7.85
C HIS A 70 0.03 9.90 -7.21
N MET A 71 -0.35 9.31 -6.07
CA MET A 71 0.38 8.23 -5.40
C MET A 71 0.55 7.00 -6.31
N ALA A 72 -0.53 6.54 -6.95
CA ALA A 72 -0.47 5.37 -7.83
C ALA A 72 0.44 5.62 -9.04
N ASN A 73 0.43 6.83 -9.60
CA ASN A 73 1.30 7.21 -10.70
C ASN A 73 2.76 7.35 -10.25
N TYR A 74 3.00 7.89 -9.06
CA TYR A 74 4.31 8.04 -8.46
C TYR A 74 5.01 6.69 -8.25
N VAL A 75 4.33 5.74 -7.60
CA VAL A 75 4.88 4.39 -7.36
C VAL A 75 5.17 3.68 -8.69
N ARG A 76 4.31 3.82 -9.71
CA ARG A 76 4.56 3.25 -11.05
C ARG A 76 5.81 3.80 -11.73
N LYS A 77 6.15 5.06 -11.49
CA LYS A 77 7.33 5.70 -12.08
C LYS A 77 8.62 5.39 -11.33
N ASN A 78 8.53 4.71 -10.17
CA ASN A 78 9.64 4.44 -9.29
C ASN A 78 10.41 5.74 -8.93
N GLU A 79 9.66 6.84 -8.79
CA GLU A 79 10.20 8.12 -8.37
C GLU A 79 10.54 8.05 -6.87
N ARG A 80 11.62 8.73 -6.46
CA ARG A 80 12.09 8.84 -5.08
C ARG A 80 12.06 10.31 -4.70
N TYR A 81 10.95 10.79 -4.15
CA TYR A 81 10.73 12.16 -3.74
C TYR A 81 10.00 12.18 -2.39
N ASP A 82 10.47 13.01 -1.45
CA ASP A 82 9.76 13.27 -0.20
C ASP A 82 8.50 14.08 -0.50
N CYS A 83 7.35 13.41 -0.49
CA CYS A 83 6.04 14.04 -0.63
C CYS A 83 5.08 13.45 0.39
N THR A 84 4.25 14.32 0.95
CA THR A 84 3.16 13.93 1.84
C THR A 84 1.90 13.70 1.02
N TRP A 85 1.19 12.63 1.34
CA TRP A 85 0.00 12.20 0.63
C TRP A 85 -1.21 12.24 1.55
N ASP A 86 -2.32 12.71 1.02
CA ASP A 86 -3.61 12.61 1.70
C ASP A 86 -4.17 11.17 1.65
N ASP A 87 -5.30 10.94 2.31
CA ASP A 87 -5.98 9.63 2.39
C ASP A 87 -6.43 9.07 1.04
N ASP A 88 -6.63 9.93 0.04
CA ASP A 88 -7.00 9.55 -1.32
C ASP A 88 -5.78 9.34 -2.24
N GLY A 89 -4.57 9.62 -1.74
CA GLY A 89 -3.32 9.49 -2.49
C GLY A 89 -3.06 10.64 -3.43
N GLU A 90 -3.62 11.81 -3.15
CA GLU A 90 -3.31 13.07 -3.79
C GLU A 90 -2.15 13.76 -3.06
N LEU A 91 -1.39 14.61 -3.76
CA LEU A 91 -0.34 15.39 -3.12
C LEU A 91 -0.98 16.41 -2.18
N GLU A 92 -0.51 16.46 -0.94
CA GLU A 92 -0.81 17.60 -0.07
C GLU A 92 -0.02 18.80 -0.59
N ASP A 93 -0.71 19.77 -1.20
CA ASP A 93 -0.12 21.08 -1.49
C ASP A 93 0.07 21.83 -0.15
N ASP A 94 1.32 22.20 0.16
CA ASP A 94 1.69 23.10 1.28
C ASP A 94 1.01 24.47 1.21
#